data_AF-A0A202BDZ5-F1
#
_entry.id   AF-A0A202BDZ5-F1
#
_cell.length_a   1.000
_cell.length_b   1.000
_cell.length_c   1.000
_cell.angle_alpha   90.00
_cell.angle_beta   90.00
_cell.angle_gamma   90.00
#
_symmetry.space_group_name_H-M   'P 1'
#
loop_
_entity.id
_entity.type
_entity.pdbx_description
1 polymer ?
#
loop_
_entity_poly.entity_id
_entity_poly.type
_entity_poly.pdbx_seq_one_letter_code
_entity_poly.pdbx_strand_id
1 'polypeptide(L)'
;MVWLVWASAAVAGPAPFHSYTLAVEPWGVADSDRGVGPDFIRFLAARSGVPVQAEARPYLRVIDGMRSGVNAINLGIPTEERERYGIAICEVATLSVSLVY
;
A
#
# COMPACT_ATOMS: atom_id res chain seq x y z
N MET A 1 31.64 -42.55 11.32
CA MET A 1 31.60 -41.19 10.74
C MET A 1 30.14 -40.79 10.62
N VAL A 2 29.61 -40.05 11.58
CA VAL A 2 28.21 -39.58 11.56
C VAL A 2 28.23 -38.16 10.99
N TRP A 3 27.65 -37.99 9.81
CA TRP A 3 27.48 -36.69 9.17
C TRP A 3 26.24 -36.00 9.76
N LEU A 4 26.45 -34.97 10.58
CA LEU A 4 25.39 -34.07 11.03
C LEU A 4 25.07 -33.09 9.91
N VAL A 5 23.95 -33.30 9.23
CA VAL A 5 23.38 -32.34 8.28
C VAL A 5 22.68 -31.24 9.09
N TRP A 6 23.28 -30.05 9.12
CA TRP A 6 22.64 -28.85 9.64
C TRP A 6 21.59 -28.38 8.63
N ALA A 7 20.31 -28.65 8.90
CA ALA A 7 19.23 -28.02 8.18
C ALA A 7 19.10 -26.57 8.67
N SER A 8 19.51 -25.61 7.84
CA SER A 8 19.23 -24.19 8.07
C SER A 8 17.73 -23.97 8.00
N ALA A 9 17.07 -23.85 9.15
CA ALA A 9 15.70 -23.36 9.21
C ALA A 9 15.71 -21.91 8.72
N ALA A 10 15.22 -21.67 7.51
CA ALA A 10 14.93 -20.33 7.05
C ALA A 10 13.83 -19.77 7.97
N VAL A 11 14.19 -18.82 8.83
CA VAL A 11 13.23 -18.10 9.65
C VAL A 11 12.40 -17.26 8.68
N ALA A 12 11.15 -17.65 8.44
CA ALA A 12 10.23 -16.84 7.66
C ALA A 12 10.07 -15.48 8.36
N GLY A 13 10.47 -14.42 7.67
CA GLY A 13 10.25 -13.05 8.16
C GLY A 13 8.75 -12.76 8.31
N PRO A 14 8.37 -11.69 9.03
CA PRO A 14 6.97 -11.30 9.14
C PRO A 14 6.36 -11.11 7.75
N ALA A 15 5.15 -11.65 7.56
CA ALA A 15 4.42 -11.46 6.31
C ALA A 15 4.23 -9.96 6.06
N PRO A 16 4.45 -9.47 4.83
CA PRO A 16 4.29 -8.07 4.52
C PRO A 16 2.84 -7.65 4.73
N PHE A 17 2.64 -6.42 5.19
CA PHE A 17 1.31 -5.82 5.19
C PHE A 17 0.87 -5.55 3.76
N HIS A 18 -0.42 -5.71 3.47
CA HIS A 18 -0.97 -5.36 2.16
C HIS A 18 -1.42 -3.90 2.14
N SER A 19 -1.12 -3.22 1.04
CA SER A 19 -1.61 -1.88 0.75
C SER A 19 -2.21 -1.85 -0.65
N TYR A 20 -3.48 -1.43 -0.75
CA TYR A 20 -4.18 -1.27 -2.01
C TYR A 20 -4.42 0.21 -2.27
N THR A 21 -4.00 0.70 -3.42
CA THR A 21 -4.33 2.03 -3.95
C THR A 21 -5.28 1.91 -5.14
N LEU A 22 -5.92 3.01 -5.53
CA LEU A 22 -6.87 3.00 -6.63
C LEU A 22 -6.15 2.83 -7.98
N ALA A 23 -6.63 1.89 -8.80
CA ALA A 23 -6.20 1.69 -10.18
C ALA A 23 -6.81 2.73 -11.15
N VAL A 24 -6.33 3.97 -11.05
CA VAL A 24 -6.63 5.05 -12.00
C VAL A 24 -5.30 5.68 -12.39
N GLU A 25 -4.97 5.74 -13.68
CA GLU A 25 -3.73 6.36 -14.13
C GLU A 25 -3.74 7.88 -13.84
N PRO A 26 -2.60 8.47 -13.41
CA PRO A 26 -1.28 7.86 -13.18
C PRO A 26 -1.11 7.29 -11.76
N TRP A 27 -2.14 7.35 -10.92
CA TRP A 27 -2.11 6.94 -9.51
C TRP A 27 -1.90 5.43 -9.33
N GLY A 28 -2.42 4.61 -10.23
CA GLY A 28 -2.22 3.17 -10.21
C GLY A 28 -2.55 2.54 -11.55
N VAL A 29 -1.72 1.61 -11.99
CA VAL A 29 -1.98 0.78 -13.19
C VAL A 29 -2.70 -0.49 -12.74
N ALA A 30 -3.85 -0.78 -13.35
CA ALA A 30 -4.73 -1.86 -12.92
C ALA A 30 -4.02 -3.20 -12.76
N ASP A 31 -4.29 -3.88 -11.63
CA ASP A 31 -3.76 -5.19 -11.28
C ASP A 31 -2.24 -5.31 -11.34
N SER A 32 -1.55 -4.23 -10.98
CA SER A 32 -0.09 -4.15 -10.92
C SER A 32 0.39 -3.51 -9.62
N ASP A 33 1.70 -3.54 -9.39
CA ASP A 33 2.39 -2.83 -8.32
C ASP A 33 2.90 -1.43 -8.74
N ARG A 34 2.45 -0.94 -9.90
CA ARG A 34 2.97 0.27 -10.56
C ARG A 34 2.02 1.47 -10.39
N GLY A 35 2.61 2.66 -10.34
CA GLY A 35 1.90 3.93 -10.29
C GLY A 35 2.31 4.77 -9.07
N VAL A 36 1.89 6.04 -9.06
CA VAL A 36 2.27 6.99 -8.01
C VAL A 36 1.85 6.51 -6.61
N GLY A 37 0.68 5.88 -6.50
CA GLY A 37 0.16 5.35 -5.24
C GLY A 37 1.03 4.27 -4.63
N PRO A 38 1.23 3.12 -5.31
CA PRO A 38 2.08 2.06 -4.79
C PRO A 38 3.53 2.50 -4.53
N ASP A 39 4.08 3.36 -5.40
CA ASP A 39 5.43 3.93 -5.21
C ASP A 39 5.53 4.78 -3.95
N PHE A 40 4.54 5.64 -3.69
CA PHE A 40 4.51 6.49 -2.51
C PHE A 40 4.36 5.67 -1.22
N ILE A 41 3.50 4.64 -1.22
CA ILE A 41 3.37 3.73 -0.07
C ILE A 41 4.69 3.01 0.20
N ARG A 42 5.36 2.49 -0.85
CA ARG A 42 6.67 1.84 -0.70
C ARG A 42 7.72 2.81 -0.16
N PHE A 43 7.69 4.08 -0.57
CA PHE A 43 8.54 5.11 0.00
C PHE A 43 8.30 5.29 1.52
N LEU A 44 7.04 5.37 1.97
CA LEU A 44 6.71 5.47 3.40
C LEU A 44 7.13 4.20 4.18
N ALA A 45 6.88 3.02 3.60
CA ALA A 45 7.26 1.73 4.17
C ALA A 45 8.78 1.64 4.39
N ALA A 46 9.58 2.06 3.40
CA ALA A 46 11.04 2.08 3.48
C ALA A 46 11.57 2.99 4.61
N ARG A 47 10.86 4.08 4.94
CA ARG A 47 11.23 4.98 6.05
C ARG A 47 10.92 4.41 7.43
N SER A 48 9.92 3.55 7.53
CA SER A 48 9.49 2.95 8.79
C SER A 48 10.11 1.57 9.06
N GLY A 49 10.76 0.97 8.06
CA GLY A 49 11.30 -0.40 8.16
C GLY A 49 10.21 -1.47 8.16
N VAL A 50 8.96 -1.10 7.85
CA VAL A 50 7.83 -2.03 7.79
C VAL A 50 7.74 -2.62 6.38
N PRO A 51 7.75 -3.96 6.22
CA PRO A 51 7.56 -4.58 4.92
C PRO A 51 6.11 -4.41 4.47
N VAL A 52 5.92 -3.81 3.29
CA VAL A 52 4.59 -3.58 2.69
C VAL A 52 4.59 -4.06 1.24
N GLN A 53 3.56 -4.81 0.87
CA GLN A 53 3.22 -5.13 -0.51
C GLN A 53 2.16 -4.13 -0.98
N ALA A 54 2.57 -3.20 -1.85
CA ALA A 54 1.70 -2.14 -2.35
C ALA A 54 1.28 -2.42 -3.81
N GLU A 55 -0.02 -2.39 -4.06
CA GLU A 55 -0.63 -2.72 -5.35
C GLU A 55 -1.75 -1.75 -5.70
N ALA A 56 -1.99 -1.56 -7.00
CA ALA A 56 -3.14 -0.84 -7.51
C ALA A 56 -4.29 -1.81 -7.81
N ARG A 57 -5.46 -1.55 -7.23
CA ARG A 57 -6.66 -2.39 -7.33
C ARG A 57 -7.90 -1.57 -7.69
N PRO A 58 -8.95 -2.21 -8.25
CA PRO A 58 -10.24 -1.56 -8.47
C PRO A 58 -10.83 -0.99 -7.18
N TYR A 59 -11.60 0.10 -7.29
CA TYR A 59 -12.17 0.83 -6.16
C TYR A 59 -12.84 -0.06 -5.11
N LEU A 60 -13.69 -1.01 -5.53
CA LEU A 60 -14.41 -1.89 -4.60
C LEU A 60 -13.45 -2.75 -3.78
N ARG A 61 -12.36 -3.24 -4.37
CA ARG A 61 -11.34 -4.04 -3.65
C ARG A 61 -10.59 -3.19 -2.63
N VAL A 62 -10.34 -1.93 -2.94
CA VAL A 62 -9.73 -0.98 -2.00
C VAL A 62 -10.64 -0.77 -0.79
N ILE A 63 -11.93 -0.53 -1.02
CA ILE A 63 -12.92 -0.34 0.05
C ILE A 63 -13.09 -1.60 0.89
N ASP A 64 -13.21 -2.78 0.26
CA ASP A 64 -13.30 -4.05 0.98
C ASP A 64 -12.05 -4.30 1.83
N GLY A 65 -10.87 -3.99 1.30
CA GLY A 65 -9.61 -4.07 2.04
C GLY A 65 -9.58 -3.13 3.25
N MET A 66 -10.12 -1.91 3.13
CA MET A 66 -10.22 -0.98 4.25
C MET A 66 -11.22 -1.47 5.31
N ARG A 67 -12.41 -1.92 4.90
CA ARG A 67 -13.46 -2.43 5.81
C ARG A 67 -13.03 -3.67 6.57
N SER A 68 -12.27 -4.56 5.93
CA SER A 68 -11.78 -5.81 6.52
C SER A 68 -10.49 -5.63 7.34
N GLY A 69 -9.83 -4.48 7.27
CA GLY A 69 -8.53 -4.23 7.91
C GLY A 69 -7.35 -4.92 7.21
N VAL A 70 -7.57 -5.59 6.07
CA VAL A 70 -6.49 -6.19 5.25
C VAL A 70 -5.59 -5.10 4.65
N ASN A 71 -6.18 -3.95 4.32
CA ASN A 71 -5.46 -2.83 3.73
C ASN A 71 -4.84 -1.96 4.83
N ALA A 72 -3.55 -2.15 5.09
CA ALA A 72 -2.82 -1.49 6.17
C ALA A 72 -2.63 0.01 5.95
N ILE A 73 -2.41 0.42 4.70
CA ILE A 73 -2.26 1.83 4.31
C ILE A 73 -2.94 2.04 2.96
N ASN A 74 -3.70 3.12 2.81
CA ASN A 74 -4.30 3.49 1.53
C ASN A 74 -3.91 4.93 1.18
N LEU A 75 -3.60 5.16 -0.10
CA LEU A 75 -3.60 6.50 -0.68
C LEU A 75 -4.92 6.69 -1.43
N GLY A 76 -5.68 7.70 -1.02
CA GLY A 76 -6.99 7.99 -1.59
C GLY A 76 -7.47 9.39 -1.28
N ILE A 77 -8.45 9.84 -2.06
CA ILE A 77 -9.13 11.11 -1.83
C ILE A 77 -9.97 10.96 -0.54
N PRO A 78 -9.84 11.87 0.44
CA PRO A 78 -10.67 11.84 1.63
C PRO A 78 -12.15 12.00 1.25
N THR A 79 -12.99 11.12 1.78
CA THR A 79 -14.44 11.15 1.66
C THR A 79 -15.05 10.71 2.99
N GLU A 80 -16.26 11.15 3.30
CA GLU A 80 -16.96 10.77 4.54
C GLU A 80 -17.04 9.24 4.73
N GLU A 81 -17.17 8.49 3.64
CA GLU A 81 -17.15 7.03 3.73
C GLU A 81 -15.81 6.48 4.20
N ARG A 82 -14.69 7.01 3.68
CA ARG A 82 -13.34 6.53 4.00
C ARG A 82 -12.89 6.97 5.38
N GLU A 83 -13.33 8.12 5.86
CA GLU A 83 -13.06 8.63 7.21
C GLU A 83 -13.59 7.70 8.31
N ARG A 84 -14.61 6.88 8.01
CA ARG A 84 -15.12 5.86 8.95
C ARG A 84 -14.16 4.70 9.18
N TYR A 85 -13.23 4.44 8.26
CA TYR A 85 -12.35 3.26 8.30
C TYR A 85 -10.86 3.61 8.34
N GLY A 86 -10.50 4.86 8.03
CA GLY A 86 -9.11 5.31 7.91
C GLY A 86 -8.76 6.42 8.88
N ILE A 87 -7.48 6.51 9.22
CA ILE A 87 -6.89 7.65 9.92
C ILE A 87 -6.06 8.42 8.88
N ALA A 88 -6.33 9.71 8.71
CA ALA A 88 -5.54 10.54 7.82
C ALA A 88 -4.12 10.73 8.40
N ILE A 89 -3.11 10.21 7.70
CA ILE A 89 -1.71 10.35 8.12
C ILE A 89 -1.08 11.67 7.64
N CYS A 90 -1.63 12.26 6.58
CA CYS A 90 -1.24 13.56 6.04
C CYS A 90 -2.48 14.21 5.40
N GLU A 91 -2.70 15.50 5.65
CA GLU A 91 -3.64 16.32 4.88
C GLU A 91 -2.89 17.02 3.75
N VAL A 92 -3.49 17.05 2.55
CA VAL A 92 -2.91 17.80 1.43
C VAL A 92 -3.04 19.28 1.75
N ALA A 93 -1.92 19.93 2.08
CA ALA A 93 -1.84 21.38 2.01
C ALA A 93 -2.08 21.79 0.55
N THR A 94 -3.14 22.55 0.32
CA THR A 94 -3.61 23.12 -0.97
C THR A 94 -2.65 22.94 -2.14
N LEU A 95 -2.98 22.04 -3.08
CA LEU A 95 -2.16 21.76 -4.26
C LEU A 95 -2.68 22.58 -5.45
N SER A 96 -1.94 23.62 -5.84
CA SER A 96 -2.20 24.37 -7.08
C SER A 96 -1.55 23.64 -8.26
N VAL A 97 -2.37 23.04 -9.12
CA VAL A 97 -1.91 22.42 -10.36
C VAL A 97 -2.09 23.40 -11.52
N SER A 98 -0.98 23.91 -12.07
CA SER A 98 -0.99 24.67 -13.32
C SER A 98 -0.88 23.70 -14.49
N LEU A 99 -1.96 23.54 -15.25
CA LEU A 99 -1.95 22.84 -16.54
C LEU A 99 -1.55 23.85 -17.63
N VAL A 100 -0.42 23.60 -18.28
CA VAL A 100 -0.05 24.28 -19.53
C VAL A 100 -0.64 23.45 -20.67
N TYR A 101 -1.52 24.05 -21.46
CA TYR A 101 -1.98 23.49 -22.73
C TYR A 101 -1.05 23.89 -23.87
#